data_AF-A0A8H6R4H2-F1
#
_entry.id   AF-A0A8H6R4H2-F1
#
_cell.length_a   1.000
_cell.length_b   1.000
_cell.length_c   1.000
_cell.angle_alpha   90.00
_cell.angle_beta   90.00
_cell.angle_gamma   90.00
#
_symmetry.space_group_name_H-M   'P 1'
#
loop_
_entity.id
_entity.type
_entity.pdbx_description
1 polymer ?
#
loop_
_entity_poly.entity_id
_entity_poly.type
_entity_poly.pdbx_seq_one_letter_code
_entity_poly.pdbx_strand_id
1 'polypeptide(L)'
;MTDYLYDLLAPHFSPANAASTPLGPDNDMTTAQYLNRLSTLSLDALETTEPQSLAQSSHSTLLSLQALSNRSHKAFITSADNLSQLRTSIPQLTRNTQNLRDAIPKLDEEAVRFSTKYSRAAENPSLERRKKVMQLARNVDRLSDILELPSLLSTAVSSAAASSVAAGGTSFSTTYSSALDLYAHIKRLQTLYPDSPLVKDVASQAEDAMKEMTTNLVAGLRTQNLRLAAAMRMVGWLRRVAPELEGLHSDGGTGTGEGALGALFLVCRLANLVSTLEALDPLRELADQETQRRTRNTDQKEGTPNSSWSHGHQTEKFLKRYIEIFREQSFPIVSLYKNIFTPDQAESESVIAGLRGIDVRVKTSSSQPTRMDDPLQCLPAALATFPMHLVQLLTDTLRTYLPNVQDKSSRESLLTQVLYCAASLGRLGGDFSMILTEMSTAEDEHEGGAAYEWEEVTRKHRALAGRLEQLTGTASKGATRVTSPPH
;
A
#
# COMPACT_ATOMS: atom_id res chain seq x y z
N MET A 1 117.59 34.66 -19.24
CA MET A 1 118.60 33.78 -18.61
C MET A 1 117.97 32.70 -17.74
N THR A 2 116.79 32.94 -17.18
CA THR A 2 116.00 31.99 -16.38
C THR A 2 115.54 30.75 -17.17
N ASP A 3 115.15 30.94 -18.44
CA ASP A 3 114.62 29.84 -19.27
C ASP A 3 115.71 28.82 -19.60
N TYR A 4 116.92 29.29 -19.93
CA TYR A 4 118.09 28.43 -20.16
C TYR A 4 118.52 27.66 -18.91
N LEU A 5 118.33 28.22 -17.72
CA LEU A 5 118.67 27.59 -16.44
C LEU A 5 117.60 26.56 -16.04
N TYR A 6 116.32 26.85 -16.32
CA TYR A 6 115.22 25.91 -16.19
C TYR A 6 115.37 24.72 -17.14
N ASP A 7 115.70 24.94 -18.40
CA ASP A 7 115.95 23.87 -19.39
C ASP A 7 117.15 22.99 -19.02
N LEU A 8 118.17 23.56 -18.34
CA LEU A 8 119.33 22.81 -17.86
C LEU A 8 119.02 21.95 -16.62
N LEU A 9 118.12 22.42 -15.75
CA LEU A 9 117.73 21.73 -14.50
C LEU A 9 116.53 20.77 -14.70
N ALA A 10 115.73 20.99 -15.74
CA ALA A 10 114.56 20.18 -16.10
C ALA A 10 114.81 18.66 -16.13
N PRO A 11 115.94 18.15 -16.67
CA PRO A 11 116.24 16.71 -16.71
C PRO A 11 116.57 16.10 -15.34
N HIS A 12 116.89 16.94 -14.34
CA HIS A 12 117.33 16.52 -13.00
C HIS A 12 116.21 16.57 -11.95
N PHE A 13 115.01 17.03 -12.31
CA PHE A 13 113.84 16.86 -11.46
C PHE A 13 113.49 15.36 -11.39
N SER A 14 113.70 14.75 -10.23
CA SER A 14 113.45 13.32 -10.03
C SER A 14 111.99 12.96 -10.40
N PRO A 15 111.76 11.93 -11.25
CA PRO A 15 110.42 11.52 -11.68
C PRO A 15 109.57 10.86 -10.58
N ALA A 16 110.08 10.75 -9.35
CA ALA A 16 109.40 10.06 -8.24
C ALA A 16 108.20 10.82 -7.64
N ASN A 17 107.99 12.10 -8.00
CA ASN A 17 106.81 12.89 -7.60
C ASN A 17 106.08 13.43 -8.85
N ALA A 18 105.49 12.52 -9.63
CA ALA A 18 104.82 12.82 -10.90
C ALA A 18 103.51 13.66 -10.80
N ALA A 19 103.08 14.08 -9.60
CA ALA A 19 101.90 14.95 -9.44
C ALA A 19 102.21 16.45 -9.51
N SER A 20 103.49 16.83 -9.53
CA SER A 20 103.92 18.22 -9.55
C SER A 20 105.14 18.38 -10.46
N THR A 21 104.97 18.13 -11.75
CA THR A 21 105.88 18.68 -12.75
C THR A 21 105.72 20.20 -12.68
N PRO A 22 106.76 20.98 -12.35
CA PRO A 22 106.62 22.44 -12.29
C PRO A 22 106.23 22.93 -13.68
N LEU A 23 105.08 23.62 -13.80
CA LEU A 23 104.69 24.25 -15.06
C LEU A 23 105.75 25.29 -15.43
N GLY A 24 105.94 25.50 -16.74
CA GLY A 24 106.96 26.42 -17.25
C GLY A 24 106.87 27.82 -16.63
N PRO A 25 107.98 28.58 -16.63
CA PRO A 25 108.11 29.86 -15.92
C PRO A 25 107.08 30.93 -16.32
N ASP A 26 106.37 30.75 -17.45
CA ASP A 26 105.32 31.66 -17.91
C ASP A 26 103.98 31.53 -17.17
N ASN A 27 103.67 30.37 -16.58
CA ASN A 27 102.38 30.13 -15.90
C ASN A 27 102.44 30.25 -14.37
N ASP A 28 103.60 30.00 -13.76
CA ASP A 28 103.77 30.09 -12.30
C ASP A 28 104.79 31.17 -11.94
N MET A 29 104.27 32.34 -11.56
CA MET A 29 105.05 33.52 -11.18
C MET A 29 105.99 33.28 -9.98
N THR A 30 105.63 32.35 -9.09
CA THR A 30 106.45 31.92 -7.94
C THR A 30 107.69 31.14 -8.38
N THR A 31 107.55 30.27 -9.38
CA THR A 31 108.66 29.48 -9.96
C THR A 31 109.66 30.40 -10.65
N ALA A 32 109.18 31.38 -11.43
CA ALA A 32 110.04 32.35 -12.11
C ALA A 32 110.83 33.25 -11.14
N GLN A 33 110.23 33.64 -10.01
CA GLN A 33 110.90 34.43 -8.98
C GLN A 33 111.99 33.64 -8.25
N TYR A 34 111.75 32.35 -7.98
CA TYR A 34 112.74 31.49 -7.34
C TYR A 34 113.95 31.20 -8.25
N LEU A 35 113.72 30.95 -9.54
CA LEU A 35 114.79 30.76 -10.53
C LEU A 35 115.67 32.01 -10.70
N ASN A 36 115.08 33.21 -10.65
CA ASN A 36 115.86 34.45 -10.63
C ASN A 36 116.72 34.57 -9.38
N ARG A 37 116.19 34.21 -8.21
CA ARG A 37 116.94 34.22 -6.95
C ARG A 37 118.12 33.23 -6.96
N LEU A 38 117.94 32.04 -7.52
CA LEU A 38 119.00 31.05 -7.72
C LEU A 38 120.18 31.62 -8.53
N SER A 39 119.90 32.40 -9.58
CA SER A 39 120.94 33.01 -10.41
C SER A 39 121.79 34.08 -9.70
N THR A 40 121.33 34.58 -8.56
CA THR A 40 122.00 35.65 -7.80
C THR A 40 122.84 35.14 -6.61
N LEU A 41 122.82 33.84 -6.33
CA LEU A 41 123.52 33.23 -5.20
C LEU A 41 124.90 32.68 -5.61
N SER A 42 125.89 32.71 -4.69
CA SER A 42 127.22 32.13 -4.92
C SER A 42 127.20 30.61 -4.79
N LEU A 43 128.14 29.90 -5.44
CA LEU A 43 128.18 28.44 -5.48
C LEU A 43 128.26 27.80 -4.07
N ASP A 44 129.04 28.41 -3.16
CA ASP A 44 129.19 27.96 -1.77
C ASP A 44 127.89 28.14 -0.95
N ALA A 45 127.14 29.22 -1.20
CA ALA A 45 125.83 29.45 -0.59
C ALA A 45 124.76 28.50 -1.15
N LEU A 46 124.87 28.12 -2.42
CA LEU A 46 123.95 27.20 -3.07
C LEU A 46 124.11 25.76 -2.56
N GLU A 47 125.34 25.34 -2.26
CA GLU A 47 125.62 23.99 -1.77
C GLU A 47 125.29 23.82 -0.28
N THR A 48 125.54 24.85 0.55
CA THR A 48 125.43 24.73 2.01
C THR A 48 124.17 25.37 2.60
N THR A 49 123.74 26.54 2.13
CA THR A 49 122.69 27.34 2.79
C THR A 49 121.31 27.25 2.13
N GLU A 50 121.25 27.16 0.81
CA GLU A 50 119.99 27.06 0.06
C GLU A 50 119.20 25.77 0.35
N PRO A 51 119.79 24.55 0.39
CA PRO A 51 119.02 23.35 0.72
C PRO A 51 118.48 23.39 2.15
N GLN A 52 119.24 23.99 3.09
CA GLN A 52 118.79 24.20 4.46
C GLN A 52 117.64 25.22 4.52
N SER A 53 117.71 26.32 3.76
CA SER A 53 116.66 27.33 3.68
C SER A 53 115.39 26.78 3.02
N LEU A 54 115.53 25.99 1.96
CA LEU A 54 114.41 25.35 1.28
C LEU A 54 113.74 24.31 2.19
N ALA A 55 114.51 23.47 2.87
CA ALA A 55 114.01 22.52 3.86
C ALA A 55 113.30 23.24 5.02
N GLN A 56 113.82 24.38 5.48
CA GLN A 56 113.18 25.19 6.52
C GLN A 56 111.88 25.82 6.01
N SER A 57 111.85 26.34 4.78
CA SER A 57 110.65 26.95 4.18
C SER A 57 109.57 25.92 3.88
N SER A 58 109.93 24.73 3.42
CA SER A 58 109.00 23.63 3.17
C SER A 58 108.45 23.10 4.49
N HIS A 59 109.28 22.95 5.52
CA HIS A 59 108.81 22.58 6.85
C HIS A 59 107.91 23.67 7.44
N SER A 60 108.26 24.94 7.29
CA SER A 60 107.44 26.08 7.76
C SER A 60 106.09 26.14 7.03
N THR A 61 106.07 25.97 5.72
CA THR A 61 104.83 25.95 4.93
C THR A 61 103.98 24.73 5.25
N LEU A 62 104.58 23.54 5.41
CA LEU A 62 103.87 22.35 5.87
C LEU A 62 103.28 22.54 7.26
N LEU A 63 104.01 23.12 8.21
CA LEU A 63 103.48 23.45 9.53
C LEU A 63 102.37 24.49 9.44
N SER A 64 102.49 25.50 8.59
CA SER A 64 101.46 26.51 8.37
C SER A 64 100.19 25.92 7.72
N LEU A 65 100.35 24.98 6.79
CA LEU A 65 99.27 24.28 6.11
C LEU A 65 98.61 23.28 7.06
N GLN A 66 99.39 22.57 7.87
CA GLN A 66 98.89 21.69 8.92
C GLN A 66 98.14 22.51 10.00
N ALA A 67 98.66 23.67 10.39
CA ALA A 67 97.99 24.57 11.33
C ALA A 67 96.70 25.15 10.74
N LEU A 68 96.72 25.56 9.46
CA LEU A 68 95.54 26.05 8.75
C LEU A 68 94.50 24.95 8.58
N SER A 69 94.92 23.76 8.15
CA SER A 69 94.08 22.57 8.04
C SER A 69 93.49 22.22 9.41
N ASN A 70 94.28 22.14 10.47
CA ASN A 70 93.75 21.85 11.80
C ASN A 70 92.76 22.92 12.27
N ARG A 71 93.09 24.21 12.07
CA ARG A 71 92.23 25.34 12.45
C ARG A 71 90.93 25.40 11.64
N SER A 72 90.96 25.05 10.36
CA SER A 72 89.87 25.34 9.41
C SER A 72 89.37 24.13 8.60
N HIS A 73 89.76 22.89 8.96
CA HIS A 73 89.31 21.67 8.27
C HIS A 73 87.78 21.59 8.19
N LYS A 74 87.07 22.02 9.25
CA LYS A 74 85.59 22.07 9.23
C LYS A 74 85.06 23.03 8.17
N ALA A 75 85.69 24.19 7.97
CA ALA A 75 85.30 25.13 6.93
C ALA A 75 85.57 24.57 5.52
N PHE A 76 86.68 23.86 5.33
CA PHE A 76 86.96 23.19 4.06
C PHE A 76 86.01 22.03 3.77
N ILE A 77 85.72 21.18 4.76
CA ILE A 77 84.77 20.07 4.61
C ILE A 77 83.38 20.63 4.31
N THR A 78 82.89 21.60 5.09
CA THR A 78 81.59 22.21 4.83
C THR A 78 81.52 22.91 3.47
N SER A 79 82.60 23.58 3.03
CA SER A 79 82.64 24.17 1.69
C SER A 79 82.63 23.12 0.58
N ALA A 80 83.37 22.02 0.74
CA ALA A 80 83.40 20.92 -0.21
C ALA A 80 82.04 20.20 -0.26
N ASP A 81 81.42 19.95 0.89
CA ASP A 81 80.09 19.38 1.03
C ASP A 81 79.05 20.29 0.36
N ASN A 82 79.08 21.60 0.65
CA ASN A 82 78.20 22.58 0.03
C ASN A 82 78.38 22.63 -1.49
N LEU A 83 79.61 22.56 -2.00
CA LEU A 83 79.86 22.53 -3.44
C LEU A 83 79.34 21.25 -4.08
N SER A 84 79.50 20.10 -3.41
CA SER A 84 78.95 18.82 -3.87
C SER A 84 77.41 18.79 -3.85
N GLN A 85 76.80 19.36 -2.81
CA GLN A 85 75.35 19.54 -2.69
C GLN A 85 74.83 20.52 -3.72
N LEU A 86 75.56 21.60 -4.01
CA LEU A 86 75.20 22.56 -5.05
C LEU A 86 75.26 21.92 -6.44
N ARG A 87 76.26 21.06 -6.68
CA ARG A 87 76.39 20.29 -7.93
C ARG A 87 75.21 19.35 -8.19
N THR A 88 74.53 18.85 -7.15
CA THR A 88 73.38 17.95 -7.28
C THR A 88 72.03 18.68 -7.20
N SER A 89 71.91 19.70 -6.35
CA SER A 89 70.69 20.47 -6.15
C SER A 89 70.36 21.38 -7.35
N ILE A 90 71.35 21.92 -8.06
CA ILE A 90 71.09 22.75 -9.26
C ILE A 90 70.39 21.94 -10.38
N PRO A 91 70.86 20.73 -10.76
CA PRO A 91 70.14 19.88 -11.70
C PRO A 91 68.74 19.49 -11.20
N GLN A 92 68.59 19.17 -9.91
CA GLN A 92 67.28 18.83 -9.34
C GLN A 92 66.31 20.02 -9.38
N LEU A 93 66.76 21.21 -9.01
CA LEU A 93 65.98 22.44 -9.11
C LEU A 93 65.60 22.72 -10.56
N THR A 94 66.53 22.54 -11.49
CA THR A 94 66.27 22.71 -12.93
C THR A 94 65.18 21.75 -13.41
N ARG A 95 65.27 20.47 -13.04
CA ARG A 95 64.24 19.46 -13.37
C ARG A 95 62.90 19.78 -12.73
N ASN A 96 62.88 20.18 -11.46
CA ASN A 96 61.64 20.55 -10.76
C ASN A 96 61.01 21.80 -11.38
N THR A 97 61.82 22.77 -11.80
CA THR A 97 61.36 23.99 -12.48
C THR A 97 60.80 23.66 -13.87
N GLN A 98 61.42 22.74 -14.60
CA GLN A 98 60.88 22.23 -15.89
C GLN A 98 59.55 21.50 -15.68
N ASN A 99 59.46 20.60 -14.70
CA ASN A 99 58.22 19.90 -14.37
C ASN A 99 57.10 20.88 -13.99
N LEU A 100 57.42 21.91 -13.19
CA LEU A 100 56.46 22.93 -12.80
C LEU A 100 56.00 23.75 -14.01
N ARG A 101 56.94 24.15 -14.88
CA ARG A 101 56.65 24.86 -16.14
C ARG A 101 55.72 24.05 -17.05
N ASP A 102 55.87 22.73 -17.10
CA ASP A 102 55.04 21.86 -17.93
C ASP A 102 53.68 21.53 -17.29
N ALA A 103 53.58 21.58 -15.96
CA ALA A 103 52.36 21.30 -15.21
C ALA A 103 51.41 22.50 -15.12
N ILE A 104 51.94 23.73 -15.01
CA ILE A 104 51.12 24.95 -14.89
C ILE A 104 50.12 25.10 -16.03
N PRO A 105 50.50 24.95 -17.33
CA PRO A 105 49.55 25.09 -18.43
C PRO A 105 48.43 24.04 -18.39
N LYS A 106 48.73 22.80 -17.99
CA LYS A 106 47.73 21.73 -17.86
C LYS A 106 46.72 22.05 -16.76
N LEU A 107 47.19 22.60 -15.64
CA LEU A 107 46.32 23.04 -14.55
C LEU A 107 45.44 24.21 -14.99
N ASP A 108 45.99 25.17 -15.72
CA ASP A 108 45.24 26.32 -16.23
C ASP A 108 44.18 25.89 -17.27
N GLU A 109 44.54 24.99 -18.20
CA GLU A 109 43.58 24.40 -19.14
C GLU A 109 42.42 23.70 -18.43
N GLU A 110 42.70 22.90 -17.39
CA GLU A 110 41.66 22.23 -16.60
C GLU A 110 40.84 23.22 -15.76
N ALA A 111 41.45 24.30 -15.24
CA ALA A 111 40.74 25.35 -14.54
C ALA A 111 39.80 26.14 -15.47
N VAL A 112 40.24 26.46 -16.68
CA VAL A 112 39.42 27.10 -17.72
C VAL A 112 38.30 26.16 -18.18
N ARG A 113 38.59 24.86 -18.38
CA ARG A 113 37.57 23.85 -18.67
C ARG A 113 36.52 23.74 -17.55
N PHE A 114 36.95 23.74 -16.30
CA PHE A 114 36.04 23.73 -15.15
C PHE A 114 35.18 25.00 -15.10
N SER A 115 35.81 26.17 -15.22
CA SER A 115 35.17 27.49 -15.24
C SER A 115 34.10 27.59 -16.34
N THR A 116 34.44 27.20 -17.58
CA THR A 116 33.52 27.25 -18.71
C THR A 116 32.36 26.27 -18.55
N LYS A 117 32.65 25.02 -18.13
CA LYS A 117 31.64 23.96 -17.96
C LYS A 117 30.67 24.18 -16.81
N TYR A 118 31.08 24.91 -15.76
CA TYR A 118 30.26 25.20 -14.58
C TYR A 118 30.03 26.70 -14.37
N SER A 119 30.14 27.50 -15.43
CA SER A 119 29.90 28.94 -15.34
C SER A 119 28.46 29.25 -14.91
N ARG A 120 28.27 30.30 -14.12
CA ARG A 120 26.92 30.69 -13.65
C ARG A 120 26.16 31.54 -14.68
N ALA A 121 26.83 31.97 -15.74
CA ALA A 121 26.33 32.92 -16.72
C ALA A 121 25.38 32.30 -17.76
N ALA A 122 25.45 30.99 -17.97
CA ALA A 122 24.53 30.24 -18.83
C ALA A 122 23.83 29.14 -18.03
N GLU A 123 22.58 28.82 -18.39
CA GLU A 123 21.83 27.68 -17.85
C GLU A 123 22.59 26.38 -18.13
N ASN A 124 23.46 25.99 -17.19
CA ASN A 124 24.29 24.82 -17.34
C ASN A 124 23.48 23.56 -16.96
N PRO A 125 23.24 22.63 -17.89
CA PRO A 125 22.41 21.45 -17.65
C PRO A 125 23.00 20.54 -16.56
N SER A 126 24.32 20.57 -16.37
CA SER A 126 25.03 19.86 -15.30
C SER A 126 24.72 20.43 -13.91
N LEU A 127 24.69 21.76 -13.77
CA LEU A 127 24.35 22.44 -12.52
C LEU A 127 22.86 22.32 -12.21
N GLU A 128 21.99 22.40 -13.22
CA GLU A 128 20.57 22.15 -13.06
C GLU A 128 20.27 20.71 -12.65
N ARG A 129 20.91 19.73 -13.29
CA ARG A 129 20.80 18.32 -12.90
C ARG A 129 21.27 18.14 -11.47
N ARG A 130 22.41 18.73 -11.08
CA ARG A 130 22.90 18.69 -9.69
C ARG A 130 21.89 19.32 -8.73
N LYS A 131 21.30 20.48 -9.07
CA LYS A 131 20.26 21.14 -8.26
C LYS A 131 19.03 20.26 -8.10
N LYS A 132 18.53 19.66 -9.20
CA LYS A 132 17.40 18.72 -9.19
C LYS A 132 17.69 17.48 -8.34
N VAL A 133 18.88 16.88 -8.47
CA VAL A 133 19.31 15.74 -7.65
C VAL A 133 19.43 16.12 -6.18
N MET A 134 19.95 17.31 -5.86
CA MET A 134 20.03 17.81 -4.47
C MET A 134 18.64 18.04 -3.87
N GLN A 135 17.69 18.55 -4.66
CA GLN A 135 16.30 18.70 -4.25
C GLN A 135 15.63 17.34 -4.02
N LEU A 136 15.88 16.36 -4.90
CA LEU A 136 15.38 14.99 -4.74
C LEU A 136 15.95 14.34 -3.48
N ALA A 137 17.27 14.40 -3.27
CA ALA A 137 17.94 13.82 -2.11
C ALA A 137 17.42 14.38 -0.78
N ARG A 138 17.03 15.66 -0.74
CA ARG A 138 16.44 16.29 0.44
C ARG A 138 15.00 15.88 0.72
N ASN A 139 14.27 15.41 -0.30
CA ASN A 139 12.86 15.05 -0.21
C ASN A 139 12.63 13.54 -0.42
N VAL A 140 13.69 12.74 -0.43
CA VAL A 140 13.60 11.30 -0.74
C VAL A 140 12.77 10.56 0.29
N ASP A 141 12.92 10.89 1.58
CA ASP A 141 12.15 10.26 2.66
C ASP A 141 10.65 10.52 2.50
N ARG A 142 10.26 11.78 2.24
CA ARG A 142 8.86 12.16 2.00
C ARG A 142 8.27 11.49 0.75
N LEU A 143 9.10 11.29 -0.27
CA LEU A 143 8.68 10.61 -1.48
C LEU A 143 8.51 9.10 -1.24
N SER A 144 9.38 8.50 -0.42
CA SER A 144 9.24 7.12 0.04
C SER A 144 7.94 6.95 0.80
N ASP A 145 7.63 7.84 1.75
CA ASP A 145 6.38 7.78 2.51
C ASP A 145 5.15 7.80 1.59
N ILE A 146 5.15 8.64 0.54
CA ILE A 146 4.06 8.71 -0.45
C ILE A 146 3.95 7.41 -1.26
N LEU A 147 5.09 6.82 -1.63
CA LEU A 147 5.16 5.55 -2.36
C LEU A 147 4.75 4.35 -1.51
N GLU A 148 4.86 4.45 -0.18
CA GLU A 148 4.42 3.42 0.77
C GLU A 148 2.91 3.48 1.06
N LEU A 149 2.22 4.59 0.77
CA LEU A 149 0.79 4.71 1.08
C LEU A 149 -0.08 3.61 0.41
N PRO A 150 0.10 3.24 -0.88
CA PRO A 150 -0.70 2.19 -1.50
C PRO A 150 -0.45 0.80 -0.90
N SER A 151 0.81 0.49 -0.57
CA SER A 151 1.16 -0.81 0.03
C SER A 151 0.64 -0.92 1.47
N LEU A 152 0.69 0.17 2.24
CA LEU A 152 0.07 0.26 3.56
C LEU A 152 -1.46 0.11 3.47
N LEU A 153 -2.09 0.74 2.48
CA LEU A 153 -3.53 0.60 2.22
C LEU A 153 -3.90 -0.85 1.90
N SER A 154 -3.21 -1.51 0.96
CA SER A 154 -3.43 -2.91 0.63
C SER A 154 -3.26 -3.81 1.85
N THR A 155 -2.19 -3.61 2.63
CA THR A 155 -1.94 -4.38 3.87
C THR A 155 -3.06 -4.19 4.90
N ALA A 156 -3.55 -2.95 5.08
CA ALA A 156 -4.66 -2.67 5.98
C ALA A 156 -5.96 -3.36 5.51
N VAL A 157 -6.25 -3.35 4.21
CA VAL A 157 -7.41 -4.02 3.61
C VAL A 157 -7.33 -5.53 3.79
N SER A 158 -6.21 -6.17 3.43
CA SER A 158 -6.07 -7.62 3.56
C SER A 158 -6.07 -8.07 5.03
N SER A 159 -5.47 -7.29 5.94
CA SER A 159 -5.51 -7.56 7.39
C SER A 159 -6.94 -7.45 7.96
N ALA A 160 -7.70 -6.47 7.50
CA ALA A 160 -9.11 -6.30 7.88
C ALA A 160 -10.00 -7.45 7.35
N ALA A 161 -9.67 -7.99 6.17
CA ALA A 161 -10.35 -9.16 5.61
C ALA A 161 -10.03 -10.44 6.42
N ALA A 162 -8.78 -10.69 6.78
CA ALA A 162 -8.39 -11.87 7.56
C ALA A 162 -9.06 -11.91 8.95
N SER A 163 -9.19 -10.75 9.59
CA SER A 163 -9.83 -10.63 10.90
C SER A 163 -11.36 -10.75 10.85
N SER A 164 -11.99 -10.66 9.67
CA SER A 164 -13.42 -10.85 9.49
C SER A 164 -13.89 -12.31 9.67
N VAL A 165 -12.99 -13.28 9.48
CA VAL A 165 -13.29 -14.71 9.61
C VAL A 165 -13.20 -15.20 11.06
N ALA A 166 -12.41 -14.52 11.91
CA ALA A 166 -11.98 -15.07 13.19
C ALA A 166 -12.71 -14.53 14.44
N ALA A 167 -13.32 -13.33 14.42
CA ALA A 167 -13.97 -12.81 15.62
C ALA A 167 -14.99 -11.69 15.33
N GLY A 168 -16.20 -11.81 15.90
CA GLY A 168 -17.22 -10.75 15.94
C GLY A 168 -16.89 -9.58 16.89
N GLY A 169 -15.61 -9.20 16.99
CA GLY A 169 -15.07 -8.20 17.92
C GLY A 169 -14.92 -6.79 17.32
N THR A 170 -14.81 -5.81 18.21
CA THR A 170 -14.67 -4.36 17.95
C THR A 170 -13.46 -3.96 17.10
N SER A 171 -12.40 -4.78 17.02
CA SER A 171 -11.19 -4.52 16.22
C SER A 171 -11.42 -4.49 14.70
N PHE A 172 -12.53 -5.04 14.20
CA PHE A 172 -12.90 -4.96 12.78
C PHE A 172 -13.16 -3.51 12.33
N SER A 173 -13.60 -2.63 13.25
CA SER A 173 -13.98 -1.27 12.89
C SER A 173 -12.79 -0.34 12.66
N THR A 174 -11.66 -0.60 13.31
CA THR A 174 -10.52 0.32 13.32
C THR A 174 -9.65 0.19 12.08
N THR A 175 -9.52 -1.01 11.53
CA THR A 175 -8.64 -1.28 10.38
C THR A 175 -9.24 -0.81 9.06
N TYR A 176 -10.55 -0.99 8.87
CA TYR A 176 -11.24 -0.44 7.69
C TYR A 176 -11.40 1.09 7.76
N SER A 177 -11.54 1.67 8.97
CA SER A 177 -11.55 3.13 9.09
C SER A 177 -10.20 3.75 8.77
N SER A 178 -9.09 3.16 9.23
CA SER A 178 -7.75 3.66 8.91
C SER A 178 -7.42 3.53 7.42
N ALA A 179 -7.84 2.43 6.77
CA ALA A 179 -7.73 2.28 5.32
C ALA A 179 -8.49 3.39 4.57
N LEU A 180 -9.71 3.73 5.00
CA LEU A 180 -10.50 4.83 4.42
C LEU A 180 -9.83 6.19 4.63
N ASP A 181 -9.23 6.43 5.80
CA ASP A 181 -8.51 7.67 6.08
C ASP A 181 -7.25 7.81 5.20
N LEU A 182 -6.50 6.71 4.98
CA LEU A 182 -5.36 6.66 4.06
C LEU A 182 -5.81 6.95 2.61
N TYR A 183 -6.89 6.33 2.16
CA TYR A 183 -7.43 6.58 0.83
C TYR A 183 -7.89 8.04 0.65
N ALA A 184 -8.54 8.63 1.66
CA ALA A 184 -8.91 10.03 1.65
C ALA A 184 -7.69 10.96 1.58
N HIS A 185 -6.59 10.60 2.25
CA HIS A 185 -5.33 11.32 2.14
C HIS A 185 -4.73 11.23 0.73
N ILE A 186 -4.72 10.05 0.10
CA ILE A 186 -4.24 9.87 -1.27
C ILE A 186 -5.10 10.65 -2.27
N LYS A 187 -6.43 10.64 -2.11
CA LYS A 187 -7.34 11.45 -2.95
C LYS A 187 -7.10 12.96 -2.77
N ARG A 188 -6.85 13.42 -1.53
CA ARG A 188 -6.46 14.81 -1.29
C ARG A 188 -5.13 15.14 -1.98
N LEU A 189 -4.15 14.24 -1.92
CA LEU A 189 -2.87 14.41 -2.61
C LEU A 189 -3.05 14.53 -4.13
N GLN A 190 -3.96 13.74 -4.72
CA GLN A 190 -4.34 13.82 -6.13
C GLN A 190 -4.96 15.19 -6.49
N THR A 191 -5.80 15.76 -5.61
CA THR A 191 -6.37 17.10 -5.84
C THR A 191 -5.33 18.22 -5.70
N LEU A 192 -4.33 18.04 -4.84
CA LEU A 192 -3.27 19.03 -4.62
C LEU A 192 -2.22 19.02 -5.75
N TYR A 193 -1.96 17.87 -6.36
CA TYR A 193 -0.93 17.70 -7.39
C TYR A 193 -1.44 16.96 -8.63
N PRO A 194 -2.39 17.54 -9.39
CA PRO A 194 -3.03 16.88 -10.53
C PRO A 194 -2.10 16.63 -11.73
N ASP A 195 -1.01 17.38 -11.85
CA ASP A 195 -0.06 17.26 -12.97
C ASP A 195 1.02 16.19 -12.74
N SER A 196 1.15 15.69 -11.50
CA SER A 196 2.20 14.72 -11.16
C SER A 196 1.82 13.30 -11.63
N PRO A 197 2.61 12.66 -12.51
CA PRO A 197 2.34 11.29 -12.94
C PRO A 197 2.50 10.29 -11.79
N LEU A 198 3.40 10.57 -10.84
CA LEU A 198 3.62 9.72 -9.67
C LEU A 198 2.38 9.65 -8.79
N VAL A 199 1.73 10.79 -8.54
CA VAL A 199 0.52 10.84 -7.70
C VAL A 199 -0.66 10.17 -8.41
N LYS A 200 -0.73 10.25 -9.74
CA LYS A 200 -1.71 9.50 -10.54
C LYS A 200 -1.52 7.99 -10.41
N ASP A 201 -0.28 7.52 -10.48
CA ASP A 201 0.05 6.10 -10.32
C ASP A 201 -0.29 5.61 -8.90
N VAL A 202 0.15 6.33 -7.86
CA VAL A 202 -0.20 6.07 -6.44
C VAL A 202 -1.71 6.04 -6.24
N ALA A 203 -2.46 6.96 -6.84
CA ALA A 203 -3.92 6.98 -6.76
C ALA A 203 -4.54 5.78 -7.48
N SER A 204 -4.02 5.36 -8.64
CA SER A 204 -4.53 4.19 -9.36
C SER A 204 -4.31 2.89 -8.59
N GLN A 205 -3.14 2.71 -7.97
CA GLN A 205 -2.86 1.55 -7.11
C GLN A 205 -3.75 1.56 -5.86
N ALA A 206 -4.02 2.74 -5.30
CA ALA A 206 -4.94 2.87 -4.19
C ALA A 206 -6.38 2.52 -4.58
N GLU A 207 -6.84 2.92 -5.77
CA GLU A 207 -8.15 2.52 -6.31
C GLU A 207 -8.27 1.00 -6.48
N ASP A 208 -7.21 0.32 -6.91
CA ASP A 208 -7.20 -1.14 -7.00
C ASP A 208 -7.29 -1.81 -5.62
N ALA A 209 -6.57 -1.30 -4.62
CA ALA A 209 -6.72 -1.75 -3.24
C ALA A 209 -8.13 -1.48 -2.67
N MET A 210 -8.76 -0.37 -3.05
CA MET A 210 -10.14 -0.09 -2.68
C MET A 210 -11.13 -1.03 -3.38
N LYS A 211 -10.89 -1.45 -4.63
CA LYS A 211 -11.68 -2.50 -5.28
C LYS A 211 -11.57 -3.82 -4.51
N GLU A 212 -10.38 -4.20 -4.07
CA GLU A 212 -10.20 -5.38 -3.18
C GLU A 212 -11.03 -5.21 -1.90
N MET A 213 -10.99 -4.05 -1.25
CA MET A 213 -11.85 -3.76 -0.09
C MET A 213 -13.34 -3.92 -0.42
N THR A 214 -13.82 -3.43 -1.56
CA THR A 214 -15.23 -3.63 -1.95
C THR A 214 -15.57 -5.11 -2.11
N THR A 215 -14.69 -5.91 -2.72
CA THR A 215 -14.93 -7.35 -2.88
C THR A 215 -14.98 -8.06 -1.52
N ASN A 216 -14.11 -7.69 -0.58
CA ASN A 216 -14.08 -8.23 0.77
C ASN A 216 -15.36 -7.85 1.56
N LEU A 217 -15.83 -6.60 1.42
CA LEU A 217 -17.08 -6.16 2.04
C LEU A 217 -18.30 -6.86 1.45
N VAL A 218 -18.35 -7.05 0.12
CA VAL A 218 -19.41 -7.80 -0.56
C VAL A 218 -19.41 -9.26 -0.12
N ALA A 219 -18.24 -9.89 -0.01
CA ALA A 219 -18.10 -11.24 0.54
C ALA A 219 -18.58 -11.30 2.01
N GLY A 220 -18.23 -10.33 2.84
CA GLY A 220 -18.72 -10.23 4.23
C GLY A 220 -20.23 -10.04 4.34
N LEU A 221 -20.86 -9.37 3.36
CA LEU A 221 -22.32 -9.28 3.26
C LEU A 221 -22.99 -10.59 2.86
N ARG A 222 -22.26 -11.60 2.37
CA ARG A 222 -22.79 -12.94 2.08
C ARG A 222 -22.69 -13.90 3.26
N THR A 223 -22.10 -13.49 4.40
CA THR A 223 -21.97 -14.37 5.58
C THR A 223 -23.31 -14.65 6.25
N GLN A 224 -23.51 -15.90 6.69
CA GLN A 224 -24.76 -16.44 7.26
C GLN A 224 -25.24 -15.70 8.52
N ASN A 225 -24.33 -15.32 9.43
CA ASN A 225 -24.69 -14.75 10.74
C ASN A 225 -24.46 -13.24 10.84
N LEU A 226 -25.14 -12.45 10.02
CA LEU A 226 -24.98 -10.99 10.04
C LEU A 226 -25.89 -10.29 11.05
N ARG A 227 -25.29 -9.63 12.04
CA ARG A 227 -25.99 -8.75 12.99
C ARG A 227 -26.21 -7.35 12.40
N LEU A 228 -27.29 -6.69 12.79
CA LEU A 228 -27.67 -5.33 12.33
C LEU A 228 -26.52 -4.32 12.46
N ALA A 229 -25.89 -4.24 13.64
CA ALA A 229 -24.79 -3.29 13.85
C ALA A 229 -23.57 -3.53 12.93
N ALA A 230 -23.30 -4.80 12.57
CA ALA A 230 -22.24 -5.13 11.63
C ALA A 230 -22.66 -4.82 10.19
N ALA A 231 -23.92 -5.07 9.84
CA ALA A 231 -24.51 -4.73 8.54
C ALA A 231 -24.45 -3.22 8.28
N MET A 232 -24.89 -2.41 9.24
CA MET A 232 -24.87 -0.95 9.15
C MET A 232 -23.45 -0.42 8.96
N ARG A 233 -22.46 -0.98 9.67
CA ARG A 233 -21.05 -0.58 9.51
C ARG A 233 -20.51 -0.94 8.12
N MET A 234 -20.75 -2.16 7.64
CA MET A 234 -20.30 -2.59 6.32
C MET A 234 -20.93 -1.77 5.19
N VAL A 235 -22.24 -1.52 5.26
CA VAL A 235 -22.93 -0.65 4.29
C VAL A 235 -22.42 0.79 4.41
N GLY A 236 -22.16 1.28 5.63
CA GLY A 236 -21.57 2.60 5.86
C GLY A 236 -20.18 2.76 5.27
N TRP A 237 -19.34 1.72 5.29
CA TRP A 237 -18.06 1.73 4.58
C TRP A 237 -18.23 1.61 3.07
N LEU A 238 -19.13 0.76 2.61
CA LEU A 238 -19.40 0.60 1.18
C LEU A 238 -19.86 1.91 0.53
N ARG A 239 -20.68 2.71 1.22
CA ARG A 239 -21.04 4.09 0.81
C ARG A 239 -19.82 5.01 0.64
N ARG A 240 -18.79 4.84 1.47
CA ARG A 240 -17.57 5.68 1.42
C ARG A 240 -16.56 5.20 0.39
N VAL A 241 -16.43 3.88 0.21
CA VAL A 241 -15.50 3.30 -0.77
C VAL A 241 -16.00 3.50 -2.20
N ALA A 242 -17.31 3.36 -2.39
CA ALA A 242 -17.89 3.28 -3.71
C ALA A 242 -19.16 4.18 -3.82
N PRO A 243 -18.96 5.51 -3.75
CA PRO A 243 -20.07 6.47 -3.89
C PRO A 243 -20.74 6.38 -5.27
N GLU A 244 -20.02 5.88 -6.28
CA GLU A 244 -20.55 5.62 -7.62
C GLU A 244 -21.76 4.65 -7.60
N LEU A 245 -21.78 3.65 -6.69
CA LEU A 245 -22.93 2.74 -6.57
C LEU A 245 -24.17 3.42 -5.97
N GLU A 246 -24.01 4.57 -5.32
CA GLU A 246 -25.13 5.39 -4.85
C GLU A 246 -25.61 6.34 -5.96
N GLY A 247 -24.68 6.85 -6.79
CA GLY A 247 -24.95 7.79 -7.88
C GLY A 247 -25.59 7.20 -9.14
N LEU A 248 -25.50 5.89 -9.39
CA LEU A 248 -26.08 5.25 -10.59
C LEU A 248 -27.60 5.43 -10.76
N HIS A 249 -28.31 5.88 -9.72
CA HIS A 249 -29.76 6.14 -9.74
C HIS A 249 -30.12 7.56 -9.28
N SER A 250 -29.14 8.44 -9.03
CA SER A 250 -29.40 9.81 -8.53
C SER A 250 -29.52 10.87 -9.63
N ASP A 251 -29.79 10.46 -10.88
CA ASP A 251 -30.14 11.43 -11.92
C ASP A 251 -31.60 11.90 -11.72
N GLY A 252 -31.76 12.93 -10.88
CA GLY A 252 -32.88 13.86 -10.95
C GLY A 252 -34.10 13.61 -10.07
N GLY A 253 -34.21 12.49 -9.37
CA GLY A 253 -35.34 12.21 -8.46
C GLY A 253 -34.89 12.00 -7.02
N THR A 254 -35.46 12.76 -6.08
CA THR A 254 -35.43 12.44 -4.63
C THR A 254 -36.30 11.22 -4.31
N GLY A 255 -36.13 10.14 -5.07
CA GLY A 255 -36.63 8.82 -4.72
C GLY A 255 -35.76 8.26 -3.61
N THR A 256 -36.41 7.68 -2.60
CA THR A 256 -35.86 6.89 -1.48
C THR A 256 -34.38 6.54 -1.65
N GLY A 257 -33.53 6.86 -0.66
CA GLY A 257 -32.06 6.61 -0.63
C GLY A 257 -31.65 5.13 -0.70
N GLU A 258 -32.20 4.44 -1.69
CA GLU A 258 -32.30 3.01 -1.96
C GLU A 258 -31.56 2.71 -3.26
N GLY A 259 -30.50 3.48 -3.57
CA GLY A 259 -29.67 3.33 -4.76
C GLY A 259 -29.10 1.91 -4.91
N ALA A 260 -28.21 1.67 -5.88
CA ALA A 260 -27.75 0.31 -6.21
C ALA A 260 -27.17 -0.49 -5.03
N LEU A 261 -26.75 0.18 -3.95
CA LEU A 261 -26.36 -0.42 -2.66
C LEU A 261 -27.48 -1.23 -1.98
N GLY A 262 -28.74 -0.77 -2.04
CA GLY A 262 -29.87 -1.50 -1.49
C GLY A 262 -30.10 -2.81 -2.25
N ALA A 263 -30.18 -2.72 -3.58
CA ALA A 263 -30.27 -3.89 -4.44
C ALA A 263 -29.10 -4.86 -4.23
N LEU A 264 -27.86 -4.35 -4.12
CA LEU A 264 -26.67 -5.15 -3.87
C LEU A 264 -26.75 -5.89 -2.52
N PHE A 265 -27.24 -5.24 -1.46
CA PHE A 265 -27.46 -5.88 -0.17
C PHE A 265 -28.44 -7.05 -0.28
N LEU A 266 -29.58 -6.84 -0.95
CA LEU A 266 -30.60 -7.86 -1.15
C LEU A 266 -30.07 -9.02 -1.99
N VAL A 267 -29.33 -8.76 -3.07
CA VAL A 267 -28.70 -9.80 -3.90
C VAL A 267 -27.66 -10.60 -3.11
N CYS A 268 -26.83 -9.94 -2.30
CA CYS A 268 -25.85 -10.65 -1.46
C CYS A 268 -26.54 -11.52 -0.39
N ARG A 269 -27.65 -11.05 0.17
CA ARG A 269 -28.46 -11.79 1.13
C ARG A 269 -29.22 -12.94 0.48
N LEU A 270 -29.70 -12.76 -0.75
CA LEU A 270 -30.30 -13.82 -1.56
C LEU A 270 -29.28 -14.91 -1.88
N ALA A 271 -28.07 -14.54 -2.29
CA ALA A 271 -27.00 -15.49 -2.56
C ALA A 271 -26.65 -16.33 -1.32
N ASN A 272 -26.66 -15.72 -0.12
CA ASN A 272 -26.50 -16.45 1.12
C ASN A 272 -27.67 -17.44 1.36
N LEU A 273 -28.92 -16.99 1.17
CA LEU A 273 -30.09 -17.87 1.27
C LEU A 273 -29.98 -19.05 0.30
N VAL A 274 -29.70 -18.80 -0.98
CA VAL A 274 -29.54 -19.85 -1.99
C VAL A 274 -28.44 -20.82 -1.59
N SER A 275 -27.26 -20.33 -1.16
CA SER A 275 -26.17 -21.20 -0.71
C SER A 275 -26.54 -22.06 0.51
N THR A 276 -27.35 -21.53 1.44
CA THR A 276 -27.90 -22.34 2.55
C THR A 276 -28.94 -23.38 2.10
N LEU A 277 -29.67 -23.11 1.02
CA LEU A 277 -30.63 -24.03 0.44
C LEU A 277 -29.94 -25.10 -0.42
N GLU A 278 -28.85 -24.77 -1.12
CA GLU A 278 -27.96 -25.72 -1.81
C GLU A 278 -27.34 -26.74 -0.84
N ALA A 279 -27.10 -26.37 0.43
CA ALA A 279 -26.69 -27.33 1.45
C ALA A 279 -27.74 -28.45 1.70
N LEU A 280 -28.99 -28.27 1.24
CA LEU A 280 -30.05 -29.29 1.27
C LEU A 280 -30.08 -30.16 0.00
N ASP A 281 -29.19 -29.95 -0.97
CA ASP A 281 -29.10 -30.75 -2.20
C ASP A 281 -29.12 -32.27 -1.97
N PRO A 282 -28.43 -32.88 -0.98
CA PRO A 282 -28.55 -34.33 -0.77
C PRO A 282 -29.95 -34.77 -0.37
N LEU A 283 -30.71 -33.95 0.36
CA LEU A 283 -32.12 -34.22 0.67
C LEU A 283 -33.03 -33.95 -0.53
N ARG A 284 -32.67 -32.95 -1.35
CA ARG A 284 -33.35 -32.62 -2.60
C ARG A 284 -33.24 -33.77 -3.60
N GLU A 285 -32.07 -34.36 -3.78
CA GLU A 285 -31.86 -35.51 -4.67
C GLU A 285 -32.73 -36.70 -4.28
N LEU A 286 -32.91 -36.95 -2.98
CA LEU A 286 -33.80 -38.00 -2.48
C LEU A 286 -35.28 -37.67 -2.77
N ALA A 287 -35.68 -36.41 -2.62
CA ALA A 287 -37.02 -35.95 -3.00
C ALA A 287 -37.24 -36.02 -4.51
N ASP A 288 -36.23 -35.71 -5.32
CA ASP A 288 -36.27 -35.81 -6.79
C ASP A 288 -36.44 -37.26 -7.24
N GLN A 289 -35.77 -38.21 -6.59
CA GLN A 289 -35.96 -39.64 -6.84
C GLN A 289 -37.40 -40.09 -6.52
N GLU A 290 -38.01 -39.58 -5.44
CA GLU A 290 -39.42 -39.84 -5.11
C GLU A 290 -40.36 -39.21 -6.16
N THR A 291 -40.07 -37.98 -6.60
CA THR A 291 -40.83 -37.26 -7.64
C THR A 291 -40.79 -37.99 -8.99
N GLN A 292 -39.62 -38.47 -9.40
CA GLN A 292 -39.42 -39.25 -10.63
C GLN A 292 -40.14 -40.60 -10.59
N ARG A 293 -40.20 -41.24 -9.42
CA ARG A 293 -40.96 -42.48 -9.23
C ARG A 293 -42.46 -42.23 -9.35
N ARG A 294 -42.98 -41.14 -8.77
CA ARG A 294 -44.40 -40.76 -8.91
C ARG A 294 -44.76 -40.49 -10.36
N THR A 295 -44.00 -39.65 -11.06
CA THR A 295 -44.26 -39.30 -12.48
C THR A 295 -44.22 -40.53 -13.40
N ARG A 296 -43.20 -41.40 -13.28
CA ARG A 296 -43.15 -42.67 -14.04
C ARG A 296 -44.32 -43.61 -13.77
N ASN A 297 -44.76 -43.71 -12.51
CA ASN A 297 -45.93 -44.52 -12.15
C ASN A 297 -47.25 -43.91 -12.64
N THR A 298 -47.29 -42.61 -12.92
CA THR A 298 -48.48 -41.93 -13.44
C THR A 298 -48.64 -42.16 -14.96
N ASP A 299 -47.51 -42.31 -15.68
CA ASP A 299 -47.47 -42.64 -17.11
C ASP A 299 -47.70 -44.14 -17.40
N GLN A 300 -47.36 -45.03 -16.45
CA GLN A 300 -47.65 -46.46 -16.54
C GLN A 300 -48.97 -46.79 -15.83
N LYS A 301 -50.09 -46.55 -16.53
CA LYS A 301 -51.37 -47.16 -16.11
C LYS A 301 -51.27 -48.70 -16.22
N GLU A 302 -51.65 -49.35 -15.12
CA GLU A 302 -51.76 -50.81 -14.90
C GLU A 302 -50.49 -51.57 -14.48
N GLY A 303 -50.46 -51.99 -13.20
CA GLY A 303 -49.63 -53.12 -12.78
C GLY A 303 -49.20 -53.13 -11.32
N THR A 304 -50.05 -53.70 -10.45
CA THR A 304 -49.73 -54.33 -9.15
C THR A 304 -49.18 -53.43 -8.00
N PRO A 305 -49.89 -53.31 -6.86
CA PRO A 305 -49.44 -52.52 -5.71
C PRO A 305 -48.49 -53.37 -4.86
N ASN A 306 -47.20 -53.37 -5.18
CA ASN A 306 -46.25 -54.11 -4.36
C ASN A 306 -44.91 -53.39 -4.19
N SER A 307 -44.91 -52.35 -3.36
CA SER A 307 -43.96 -52.24 -2.24
C SER A 307 -44.43 -51.12 -1.31
N SER A 308 -44.63 -51.44 -0.03
CA SER A 308 -44.82 -50.49 1.07
C SER A 308 -43.51 -49.73 1.33
N TRP A 309 -43.02 -48.98 0.33
CA TRP A 309 -41.97 -48.01 0.56
C TRP A 309 -42.66 -46.77 1.15
N SER A 310 -42.09 -46.18 2.19
CA SER A 310 -42.60 -44.96 2.84
C SER A 310 -42.68 -43.80 1.85
N HIS A 311 -43.77 -43.74 1.08
CA HIS A 311 -43.96 -42.77 0.01
C HIS A 311 -43.98 -41.35 0.59
N GLY A 312 -43.11 -40.48 0.08
CA GLY A 312 -43.10 -39.05 0.42
C GLY A 312 -42.39 -38.67 1.72
N HIS A 313 -41.82 -39.63 2.47
CA HIS A 313 -41.20 -39.33 3.76
C HIS A 313 -39.88 -38.55 3.62
N GLN A 314 -39.09 -38.81 2.56
CA GLN A 314 -37.88 -38.01 2.32
C GLN A 314 -38.25 -36.63 1.78
N THR A 315 -39.25 -36.55 0.91
CA THR A 315 -39.81 -35.28 0.44
C THR A 315 -40.34 -34.42 1.60
N GLU A 316 -41.02 -35.03 2.58
CA GLU A 316 -41.48 -34.35 3.79
C GLU A 316 -40.32 -33.78 4.61
N LYS A 317 -39.25 -34.55 4.84
CA LYS A 317 -38.06 -34.09 5.57
C LYS A 317 -37.37 -32.93 4.85
N PHE A 318 -37.20 -33.06 3.54
CA PHE A 318 -36.65 -31.98 2.70
C PHE A 318 -37.49 -30.72 2.84
N LEU A 319 -38.81 -30.82 2.68
CA LEU A 319 -39.69 -29.66 2.68
C LEU A 319 -39.80 -29.01 4.07
N LYS A 320 -39.83 -29.80 5.14
CA LYS A 320 -39.74 -29.28 6.53
C LYS A 320 -38.48 -28.46 6.73
N ARG A 321 -37.32 -28.99 6.33
CA ARG A 321 -36.04 -28.29 6.50
C ARG A 321 -35.92 -27.07 5.58
N TYR A 322 -36.43 -27.16 4.36
CA TYR A 322 -36.49 -26.04 3.41
C TYR A 322 -37.32 -24.88 3.97
N ILE A 323 -38.54 -25.15 4.45
CA ILE A 323 -39.42 -24.13 5.03
C ILE A 323 -38.80 -23.52 6.29
N GLU A 324 -38.14 -24.32 7.13
CA GLU A 324 -37.43 -23.85 8.32
C GLU A 324 -36.32 -22.85 7.95
N ILE A 325 -35.42 -23.21 7.03
CA ILE A 325 -34.33 -22.33 6.57
C ILE A 325 -34.89 -21.08 5.88
N PHE A 326 -35.87 -21.26 4.99
CA PHE A 326 -36.51 -20.13 4.30
C PHE A 326 -37.11 -19.13 5.30
N ARG A 327 -37.84 -19.61 6.31
CA ARG A 327 -38.43 -18.77 7.35
C ARG A 327 -37.38 -18.07 8.19
N GLU A 328 -36.34 -18.80 8.59
CA GLU A 328 -35.26 -18.29 9.43
C GLU A 328 -34.50 -17.16 8.74
N GLN A 329 -34.32 -17.23 7.41
CA GLN A 329 -33.51 -16.28 6.66
C GLN A 329 -34.33 -15.15 5.99
N SER A 330 -35.54 -15.42 5.50
CA SER A 330 -36.35 -14.42 4.75
C SER A 330 -36.74 -13.21 5.59
N PHE A 331 -37.20 -13.41 6.84
CA PHE A 331 -37.62 -12.31 7.71
C PHE A 331 -36.45 -11.40 8.14
N PRO A 332 -35.31 -11.92 8.62
CA PRO A 332 -34.16 -11.09 8.94
C PRO A 332 -33.64 -10.28 7.74
N ILE A 333 -33.65 -10.82 6.53
CA ILE A 333 -33.15 -10.10 5.35
C ILE A 333 -33.99 -8.84 5.10
N VAL A 334 -35.31 -8.98 5.03
CA VAL A 334 -36.23 -7.85 4.78
C VAL A 334 -36.25 -6.88 5.96
N SER A 335 -36.18 -7.38 7.19
CA SER A 335 -36.11 -6.54 8.39
C SER A 335 -34.81 -5.74 8.47
N LEU A 336 -33.65 -6.37 8.24
CA LEU A 336 -32.35 -5.71 8.21
C LEU A 336 -32.31 -4.64 7.12
N TYR A 337 -32.85 -4.95 5.94
CA TYR A 337 -32.95 -3.99 4.85
C TYR A 337 -33.71 -2.73 5.26
N LYS A 338 -34.93 -2.90 5.80
CA LYS A 338 -35.75 -1.76 6.24
C LYS A 338 -35.05 -0.92 7.30
N ASN A 339 -34.35 -1.56 8.25
CA ASN A 339 -33.61 -0.84 9.29
C ASN A 339 -32.38 -0.07 8.76
N ILE A 340 -31.75 -0.52 7.66
CA ILE A 340 -30.53 0.08 7.13
C ILE A 340 -30.83 1.19 6.11
N PHE A 341 -31.89 1.05 5.31
CA PHE A 341 -32.18 1.90 4.16
C PHE A 341 -33.46 2.74 4.29
N THR A 342 -34.37 2.42 5.23
CA THR A 342 -35.58 3.21 5.50
C THR A 342 -35.67 3.64 6.98
N PRO A 343 -34.78 4.54 7.45
CA PRO A 343 -34.83 5.02 8.83
C PRO A 343 -36.04 5.96 9.12
N ASP A 344 -36.67 6.53 8.10
CA ASP A 344 -37.68 7.60 8.22
C ASP A 344 -39.05 7.16 8.79
N GLN A 345 -39.31 5.86 8.87
CA GLN A 345 -40.53 5.36 9.56
C GLN A 345 -40.40 5.31 11.08
N ALA A 346 -39.19 5.38 11.65
CA ALA A 346 -39.01 5.32 13.10
C ALA A 346 -39.19 6.68 13.80
N GLU A 347 -38.98 7.80 13.10
CA GLU A 347 -39.14 9.14 13.69
C GLU A 347 -40.58 9.67 13.62
N SER A 348 -41.46 9.05 12.83
CA SER A 348 -42.85 9.51 12.66
C SER A 348 -43.83 9.06 13.76
N GLU A 349 -43.44 8.14 14.66
CA GLU A 349 -44.29 7.65 15.77
C GLU A 349 -43.88 8.16 17.16
N SER A 350 -42.85 9.02 17.28
CA SER A 350 -42.39 9.55 18.57
C SER A 350 -42.33 11.08 18.61
N VAL A 351 -43.46 11.73 18.37
CA VAL A 351 -43.66 13.14 18.73
C VAL A 351 -44.81 13.26 19.72
N ILE A 352 -44.58 12.78 20.96
CA ILE A 352 -45.32 13.22 22.13
C ILE A 352 -44.33 13.79 23.15
N ALA A 353 -44.43 15.11 23.33
CA ALA A 353 -44.10 15.90 24.51
C ALA A 353 -42.64 15.94 25.02
N GLY A 354 -42.00 17.09 24.76
CA GLY A 354 -41.30 17.81 25.83
C GLY A 354 -39.79 18.02 25.65
N LEU A 355 -39.44 19.31 25.50
CA LEU A 355 -38.14 19.93 25.79
C LEU A 355 -37.00 19.77 24.75
N ARG A 356 -36.90 20.74 23.83
CA ARG A 356 -35.60 21.27 23.37
C ARG A 356 -35.74 22.73 22.91
N GLY A 357 -35.14 23.63 23.68
CA GLY A 357 -34.80 24.98 23.22
C GLY A 357 -33.41 24.99 22.58
N ILE A 358 -33.29 25.77 21.49
CA ILE A 358 -32.13 26.60 21.10
C ILE A 358 -30.86 25.79 20.72
N ASP A 359 -30.49 25.58 19.45
CA ASP A 359 -29.96 26.59 18.49
C ASP A 359 -30.11 26.19 16.98
N VAL A 360 -30.85 27.02 16.22
CA VAL A 360 -30.45 27.86 15.04
C VAL A 360 -29.12 27.47 14.33
N ARG A 361 -28.89 27.35 13.01
CA ARG A 361 -29.43 27.81 11.68
C ARG A 361 -28.65 26.95 10.64
N VAL A 362 -29.16 26.53 9.49
CA VAL A 362 -29.36 27.32 8.25
C VAL A 362 -30.45 26.64 7.44
N LYS A 363 -31.60 27.31 7.36
CA LYS A 363 -32.71 26.97 6.48
C LYS A 363 -32.62 27.96 5.31
N THR A 364 -32.05 27.54 4.19
CA THR A 364 -32.20 28.25 2.92
C THR A 364 -33.47 27.74 2.26
N SER A 365 -34.49 28.58 2.27
CA SER A 365 -35.69 28.47 1.44
C SER A 365 -35.30 28.47 -0.04
N SER A 366 -35.38 27.32 -0.70
CA SER A 366 -35.52 27.24 -2.15
C SER A 366 -36.89 26.63 -2.48
N SER A 367 -37.64 27.41 -3.23
CA SER A 367 -38.92 27.09 -3.86
C SER A 367 -38.89 25.72 -4.55
N GLN A 368 -39.92 24.91 -4.31
CA GLN A 368 -40.25 23.74 -5.14
C GLN A 368 -40.27 24.13 -6.63
N PRO A 369 -39.51 23.45 -7.51
CA PRO A 369 -39.91 23.33 -8.89
C PRO A 369 -40.88 22.14 -8.99
N THR A 370 -42.11 22.40 -9.43
CA THR A 370 -42.98 21.38 -10.01
C THR A 370 -42.25 20.74 -11.18
N ARG A 371 -41.65 19.56 -10.97
CA ARG A 371 -41.08 18.76 -12.05
C ARG A 371 -42.07 17.65 -12.39
N MET A 372 -42.34 17.51 -13.68
CA MET A 372 -43.15 16.41 -14.21
C MET A 372 -42.37 15.12 -14.01
N ASP A 373 -42.91 14.24 -13.18
CA ASP A 373 -42.44 12.86 -13.04
C ASP A 373 -42.69 12.14 -14.37
N ASP A 374 -41.62 11.62 -14.99
CA ASP A 374 -41.72 10.80 -16.21
C ASP A 374 -42.28 9.41 -15.81
N PRO A 375 -43.51 9.05 -16.21
CA PRO A 375 -44.25 7.92 -15.65
C PRO A 375 -43.72 6.53 -16.07
N LEU A 376 -42.61 6.46 -16.81
CA LEU A 376 -42.09 5.23 -17.41
C LEU A 376 -40.71 4.78 -16.91
N GLN A 377 -40.10 5.45 -15.92
CA GLN A 377 -38.73 5.13 -15.48
C GLN A 377 -38.52 4.79 -14.00
N CYS A 378 -39.56 4.68 -13.19
CA CYS A 378 -39.42 4.11 -11.85
C CYS A 378 -39.52 2.59 -11.93
N LEU A 379 -38.40 1.88 -12.15
CA LEU A 379 -38.35 0.46 -11.79
C LEU A 379 -38.80 0.35 -10.32
N PRO A 380 -39.65 -0.64 -9.96
CA PRO A 380 -40.13 -0.78 -8.59
C PRO A 380 -38.94 -0.85 -7.64
N ALA A 381 -39.06 -0.22 -6.47
CA ALA A 381 -38.07 -0.32 -5.40
C ALA A 381 -37.58 -1.77 -5.26
N ALA A 382 -36.26 -1.97 -5.10
CA ALA A 382 -35.69 -3.32 -5.03
C ALA A 382 -36.38 -4.15 -3.93
N LEU A 383 -36.79 -3.49 -2.84
CA LEU A 383 -37.59 -4.08 -1.78
C LEU A 383 -38.99 -4.53 -2.19
N ALA A 384 -39.64 -3.90 -3.17
CA ALA A 384 -40.97 -4.29 -3.64
C ALA A 384 -40.92 -5.60 -4.45
N THR A 385 -39.85 -5.80 -5.22
CA THR A 385 -39.67 -7.03 -6.01
C THR A 385 -39.13 -8.21 -5.20
N PHE A 386 -38.38 -7.94 -4.14
CA PHE A 386 -37.62 -8.97 -3.43
C PHE A 386 -38.50 -9.99 -2.68
N PRO A 387 -39.49 -9.61 -1.86
CA PRO A 387 -40.44 -10.55 -1.27
C PRO A 387 -41.20 -11.36 -2.33
N MET A 388 -41.58 -10.76 -3.46
CA MET A 388 -42.25 -11.47 -4.54
C MET A 388 -41.36 -12.58 -5.12
N HIS A 389 -40.06 -12.31 -5.31
CA HIS A 389 -39.10 -13.31 -5.76
C HIS A 389 -38.91 -14.45 -4.72
N LEU A 390 -38.84 -14.12 -3.43
CA LEU A 390 -38.77 -15.13 -2.36
C LEU A 390 -40.02 -16.02 -2.36
N VAL A 391 -41.19 -15.43 -2.54
CA VAL A 391 -42.47 -16.14 -2.61
C VAL A 391 -42.51 -17.07 -3.81
N GLN A 392 -42.05 -16.60 -4.98
CA GLN A 392 -41.96 -17.44 -6.17
C GLN A 392 -41.05 -18.65 -5.95
N LEU A 393 -39.88 -18.45 -5.34
CA LEU A 393 -38.94 -19.54 -5.00
C LEU A 393 -39.60 -20.62 -4.10
N LEU A 394 -40.34 -20.19 -3.07
CA LEU A 394 -41.07 -21.08 -2.17
C LEU A 394 -42.26 -21.76 -2.86
N THR A 395 -42.97 -21.04 -3.72
CA THR A 395 -44.16 -21.50 -4.46
C THR A 395 -43.78 -22.56 -5.48
N ASP A 396 -42.71 -22.34 -6.25
CA ASP A 396 -42.20 -23.28 -7.26
C ASP A 396 -41.69 -24.58 -6.62
N THR A 397 -41.01 -24.47 -5.47
CA THR A 397 -40.55 -25.65 -4.71
C THR A 397 -41.72 -26.41 -4.09
N LEU A 398 -42.72 -25.73 -3.53
CA LEU A 398 -43.93 -26.38 -3.04
C LEU A 398 -44.70 -27.08 -4.16
N ARG A 399 -44.89 -26.45 -5.32
CA ARG A 399 -45.57 -27.07 -6.48
C ARG A 399 -44.90 -28.37 -6.91
N THR A 400 -43.57 -28.39 -6.92
CA THR A 400 -42.78 -29.55 -7.37
C THR A 400 -42.87 -30.72 -6.39
N TYR A 401 -42.78 -30.46 -5.08
CA TYR A 401 -42.56 -31.51 -4.08
C TYR A 401 -43.79 -31.84 -3.20
N LEU A 402 -44.72 -30.90 -3.01
CA LEU A 402 -45.92 -31.12 -2.19
C LEU A 402 -46.79 -32.31 -2.67
N PRO A 403 -46.97 -32.56 -3.99
CA PRO A 403 -47.75 -33.71 -4.46
C PRO A 403 -47.18 -35.09 -4.08
N ASN A 404 -45.91 -35.17 -3.68
CA ASN A 404 -45.32 -36.44 -3.23
C ASN A 404 -45.75 -36.81 -1.81
N VAL A 405 -46.21 -35.84 -1.00
CA VAL A 405 -46.60 -36.05 0.39
C VAL A 405 -48.07 -36.44 0.46
N GLN A 406 -48.32 -37.75 0.53
CA GLN A 406 -49.67 -38.31 0.56
C GLN A 406 -50.30 -38.31 1.96
N ASP A 407 -49.48 -38.30 3.02
CA ASP A 407 -50.00 -38.27 4.39
C ASP A 407 -50.66 -36.92 4.71
N LYS A 408 -51.95 -36.98 5.09
CA LYS A 408 -52.77 -35.82 5.40
C LYS A 408 -52.22 -35.05 6.61
N SER A 409 -51.72 -35.75 7.63
CA SER A 409 -51.23 -35.11 8.85
C SER A 409 -49.93 -34.32 8.60
N SER A 410 -48.99 -34.91 7.84
CA SER A 410 -47.78 -34.24 7.40
C SER A 410 -48.05 -33.06 6.48
N ARG A 411 -49.01 -33.19 5.55
CA ARG A 411 -49.40 -32.11 4.63
C ARG A 411 -50.04 -30.92 5.37
N GLU A 412 -50.98 -31.18 6.30
CA GLU A 412 -51.55 -30.13 7.15
C GLU A 412 -50.48 -29.41 7.99
N SER A 413 -49.50 -30.16 8.52
CA SER A 413 -48.37 -29.60 9.28
C SER A 413 -47.50 -28.68 8.43
N LEU A 414 -47.13 -29.11 7.22
CA LEU A 414 -46.34 -28.33 6.26
C LEU A 414 -47.06 -27.05 5.83
N LEU A 415 -48.34 -27.16 5.45
CA LEU A 415 -49.17 -26.00 5.08
C LEU A 415 -49.32 -25.00 6.23
N THR A 416 -49.46 -25.50 7.46
CA THR A 416 -49.48 -24.64 8.65
C THR A 416 -48.16 -23.90 8.83
N GLN A 417 -47.01 -24.56 8.62
CA GLN A 417 -45.69 -23.91 8.66
C GLN A 417 -45.54 -22.84 7.57
N VAL A 418 -46.01 -23.10 6.35
CA VAL A 418 -46.02 -22.11 5.27
C VAL A 418 -46.92 -20.91 5.62
N LEU A 419 -48.08 -21.12 6.25
CA LEU A 419 -48.92 -20.01 6.72
C LEU A 419 -48.22 -19.17 7.79
N TYR A 420 -47.49 -19.78 8.73
CA TYR A 420 -46.66 -19.03 9.67
C TYR A 420 -45.56 -18.22 8.96
N CYS A 421 -44.99 -18.74 7.86
CA CYS A 421 -44.04 -18.00 7.03
C CYS A 421 -44.72 -16.80 6.36
N ALA A 422 -45.88 -17.01 5.74
CA ALA A 422 -46.68 -15.97 5.09
C ALA A 422 -47.09 -14.86 6.05
N ALA A 423 -47.59 -15.21 7.25
CA ALA A 423 -47.89 -14.24 8.30
C ALA A 423 -46.63 -13.47 8.75
N SER A 424 -45.49 -14.14 8.86
CA SER A 424 -44.24 -13.49 9.30
C SER A 424 -43.73 -12.47 8.28
N LEU A 425 -43.81 -12.78 6.98
CA LEU A 425 -43.39 -11.91 5.88
C LEU A 425 -44.46 -10.84 5.54
N GLY A 426 -45.73 -11.14 5.79
CA GLY A 426 -46.86 -10.21 5.67
C GLY A 426 -46.74 -8.99 6.58
N ARG A 427 -46.17 -9.16 7.79
CA ARG A 427 -45.79 -8.02 8.67
C ARG A 427 -44.81 -7.05 8.02
N LEU A 428 -44.07 -7.49 7.02
CA LEU A 428 -43.10 -6.69 6.28
C LEU A 428 -43.63 -6.25 4.90
N GLY A 429 -44.90 -6.51 4.58
CA GLY A 429 -45.55 -6.09 3.34
C GLY A 429 -45.47 -7.10 2.19
N GLY A 430 -45.10 -8.35 2.47
CA GLY A 430 -45.06 -9.44 1.48
C GLY A 430 -45.97 -10.61 1.87
N ASP A 431 -47.27 -10.36 2.04
CA ASP A 431 -48.23 -11.45 2.31
C ASP A 431 -48.52 -12.22 1.02
N PHE A 432 -48.29 -13.53 1.05
CA PHE A 432 -48.51 -14.45 -0.06
C PHE A 432 -49.48 -15.57 0.28
N SER A 433 -50.22 -15.43 1.39
CA SER A 433 -51.25 -16.39 1.78
C SER A 433 -52.25 -16.62 0.64
N MET A 434 -52.60 -15.58 -0.12
CA MET A 434 -53.51 -15.68 -1.27
C MET A 434 -52.89 -16.41 -2.47
N ILE A 435 -51.60 -16.24 -2.76
CA ILE A 435 -50.94 -16.90 -3.90
C ILE A 435 -50.93 -18.43 -3.72
N LEU A 436 -50.81 -18.89 -2.47
CA LEU A 436 -50.91 -20.30 -2.12
C LEU A 436 -52.32 -20.89 -2.37
N THR A 437 -53.39 -20.08 -2.30
CA THR A 437 -54.75 -20.54 -2.68
C THR A 437 -54.82 -20.93 -4.15
N GLU A 438 -54.23 -20.11 -5.02
CA GLU A 438 -54.31 -20.29 -6.47
C GLU A 438 -53.49 -21.50 -6.93
N MET A 439 -52.38 -21.81 -6.26
CA MET A 439 -51.63 -23.04 -6.51
C MET A 439 -52.45 -24.32 -6.32
N SER A 440 -53.32 -24.35 -5.31
CA SER A 440 -54.20 -25.50 -5.07
C SER A 440 -55.29 -25.67 -6.12
N THR A 441 -55.49 -24.70 -7.01
CA THR A 441 -56.59 -24.68 -7.99
C THR A 441 -56.18 -25.00 -9.42
N ALA A 442 -54.89 -24.87 -9.77
CA ALA A 442 -54.47 -24.83 -11.18
C ALA A 442 -54.22 -26.20 -11.84
N GLU A 443 -54.09 -27.29 -11.08
CA GLU A 443 -53.77 -28.62 -11.65
C GLU A 443 -54.74 -29.75 -11.22
N ASP A 444 -55.63 -29.49 -10.24
CA ASP A 444 -56.51 -30.51 -9.64
C ASP A 444 -58.01 -30.26 -9.92
N GLU A 445 -58.40 -30.02 -11.18
CA GLU A 445 -59.83 -30.09 -11.56
C GLU A 445 -60.42 -31.52 -11.42
N HIS A 446 -59.59 -32.52 -11.14
CA HIS A 446 -60.02 -33.91 -10.90
C HIS A 446 -59.94 -34.39 -9.43
N GLU A 447 -59.35 -33.63 -8.50
CA GLU A 447 -59.28 -33.97 -7.07
C GLU A 447 -59.71 -32.77 -6.21
N GLY A 448 -61.03 -32.59 -6.00
CA GLY A 448 -61.62 -31.55 -5.13
C GLY A 448 -61.23 -31.62 -3.64
N GLY A 449 -60.21 -32.40 -3.26
CA GLY A 449 -59.71 -32.56 -1.89
C GLY A 449 -58.63 -31.54 -1.51
N ALA A 450 -57.71 -31.19 -2.42
CA ALA A 450 -56.54 -30.35 -2.08
C ALA A 450 -56.94 -28.90 -1.74
N ALA A 451 -57.86 -28.31 -2.52
CA ALA A 451 -58.39 -26.97 -2.25
C ALA A 451 -59.19 -26.90 -0.93
N TYR A 452 -59.95 -27.96 -0.61
CA TYR A 452 -60.72 -28.04 0.63
C TYR A 452 -59.82 -28.17 1.86
N GLU A 453 -58.73 -28.94 1.76
CA GLU A 453 -57.74 -29.07 2.85
C GLU A 453 -57.02 -27.75 3.13
N TRP A 454 -56.68 -26.98 2.10
CA TRP A 454 -56.05 -25.67 2.26
C TRP A 454 -57.01 -24.66 2.90
N GLU A 455 -58.28 -24.64 2.51
CA GLU A 455 -59.32 -23.81 3.13
C GLU A 455 -59.54 -24.19 4.61
N GLU A 456 -59.51 -25.49 4.93
CA GLU A 456 -59.66 -25.97 6.31
C GLU A 456 -58.47 -25.57 7.19
N VAL A 457 -57.24 -25.71 6.69
CA VAL A 457 -56.01 -25.31 7.40
C VAL A 457 -55.95 -23.80 7.61
N THR A 458 -56.34 -23.00 6.61
CA THR A 458 -56.36 -21.53 6.75
C THR A 458 -57.44 -21.05 7.70
N ARG A 459 -58.61 -21.69 7.72
CA ARG A 459 -59.66 -21.44 8.71
C ARG A 459 -59.19 -21.81 10.12
N LYS A 460 -58.52 -22.96 10.30
CA LYS A 460 -57.90 -23.38 11.57
C LYS A 460 -56.81 -22.39 12.02
N HIS A 461 -55.92 -21.98 11.12
CA HIS A 461 -54.86 -21.01 11.42
C HIS A 461 -55.42 -19.64 11.81
N ARG A 462 -56.41 -19.12 11.09
CA ARG A 462 -57.09 -17.85 11.40
C ARG A 462 -57.77 -17.90 12.79
N ALA A 463 -58.41 -19.01 13.13
CA ALA A 463 -59.01 -19.21 14.45
C ALA A 463 -57.95 -19.28 15.57
N LEU A 464 -56.82 -19.94 15.34
CA LEU A 464 -55.70 -20.01 16.29
C LEU A 464 -55.01 -18.65 16.47
N ALA A 465 -54.77 -17.92 15.39
CA ALA A 465 -54.22 -16.56 15.43
C ALA A 465 -55.14 -15.60 16.19
N GLY A 466 -56.45 -15.62 15.91
CA GLY A 466 -57.44 -14.80 16.63
C GLY A 466 -57.55 -15.16 18.12
N ARG A 467 -57.40 -16.43 18.47
CA ARG A 467 -57.35 -16.87 19.88
C ARG A 467 -56.06 -16.42 20.58
N LEU A 468 -54.92 -16.43 19.89
CA LEU A 468 -53.65 -15.93 20.39
C LEU A 468 -53.71 -14.41 20.61
N GLU A 469 -54.28 -13.66 19.67
CA GLU A 469 -54.48 -12.21 19.78
C GLU A 469 -55.41 -11.82 20.94
N GLN A 470 -56.46 -12.61 21.19
CA GLN A 470 -57.33 -12.43 22.36
C GLN A 470 -56.60 -12.71 23.68
N LEU A 471 -55.68 -13.69 23.70
CA LEU A 471 -54.85 -14.01 24.87
C LEU A 471 -53.76 -12.95 25.12
N THR A 472 -53.20 -12.34 24.08
CA THR A 472 -52.19 -11.29 24.21
C THR A 472 -52.80 -9.90 24.42
N GLY A 473 -53.98 -9.62 23.86
CA GLY A 473 -54.69 -8.35 23.98
C GLY A 473 -55.36 -8.12 25.35
N THR A 474 -55.61 -9.20 26.10
CA THR A 474 -56.17 -9.11 27.46
C THR A 474 -55.13 -8.79 28.54
N ALA A 475 -53.82 -8.87 28.24
CA ALA A 475 -52.75 -8.53 29.17
C ALA A 475 -52.49 -7.01 29.32
N SER A 476 -52.98 -6.17 28.40
CA SER A 476 -52.73 -4.71 28.39
C SER A 476 -53.82 -3.87 29.08
N LYS A 477 -54.93 -4.46 29.53
CA LYS A 477 -56.02 -3.74 30.22
C LYS A 477 -56.13 -4.16 31.69
N GLY A 478 -55.07 -3.92 32.45
CA GLY A 478 -55.02 -4.27 33.87
C GLY A 478 -54.00 -3.45 34.66
N ALA A 479 -53.83 -2.16 34.37
CA ALA A 479 -53.07 -1.25 35.25
C ALA A 479 -54.07 -0.41 36.07
N THR A 480 -54.21 -0.81 37.32
CA THR A 480 -55.01 -0.17 38.37
C THR A 480 -54.55 1.27 38.62
N ARG A 481 -55.52 2.19 38.54
CA ARG A 481 -55.42 3.59 38.98
C ARG A 481 -55.17 3.61 40.50
N VAL A 482 -53.93 3.86 40.92
CA VAL A 482 -53.60 4.16 42.32
C VAL A 482 -53.72 5.67 42.53
N THR A 483 -54.72 6.05 43.30
CA THR A 483 -54.91 7.39 43.86
C THR A 483 -53.99 7.57 45.08
N SER A 484 -53.13 8.58 45.05
CA SER A 484 -52.33 9.00 46.21
C SER A 484 -53.17 9.88 47.16
N PRO A 485 -53.07 9.72 48.50
CA PRO A 485 -53.64 10.67 49.45
C PRO A 485 -52.65 11.82 49.76
N PRO A 486 -53.14 12.96 50.27
CA PRO A 486 -52.32 14.14 50.50
C PRO A 486 -51.62 14.08 51.86
N HIS A 487 -50.34 14.41 51.89
CA HIS A 487 -49.71 15.19 52.97
C HIS A 487 -48.45 15.87 52.45
#